data_AF-A0A3D4ARI0-F1
#
_entry.id   AF-A0A3D4ARI0-F1
#
_cell.length_a   1.000
_cell.length_b   1.000
_cell.length_c   1.000
_cell.angle_alpha   90.00
_cell.angle_beta   90.00
_cell.angle_gamma   90.00
#
_symmetry.space_group_name_H-M   'P 1'
#
loop_
_entity.id
_entity.type
_entity.pdbx_description
1 polymer ?
#
loop_
_entity_poly.entity_id
_entity_poly.type
_entity_poly.pdbx_seq_one_letter_code
_entity_poly.pdbx_strand_id
1 'polypeptide(L)' 'MSQLTIFADSDATNALLTSSDVQNIAAELAKVNVRFEQWQANTEITESTSNNDILTAYSGDIERLKQQGGYQTVDVIS' A
#
# COMPACT_ATOMS: atom_id res chain seq x y z
N MET A 1 -9.73 3.33 0.75
CA MET A 1 -9.77 4.09 2.03
C MET A 1 -8.61 3.59 2.87
N SER A 2 -7.81 4.49 3.43
CA SER A 2 -6.63 4.14 4.24
C SER A 2 -6.78 4.71 5.65
N GLN A 3 -6.27 4.01 6.65
CA GLN A 3 -6.27 4.46 8.04
C GLN A 3 -4.94 4.10 8.69
N LEU A 4 -4.39 5.03 9.47
CA LEU A 4 -3.20 4.82 10.29
C LEU A 4 -3.55 5.09 11.75
N THR A 5 -3.21 4.14 12.61
CA THR A 5 -3.23 4.33 14.06
C THR A 5 -1.84 4.04 14.62
N ILE A 6 -1.30 4.96 15.40
CA ILE A 6 0.00 4.82 16.08
C ILE A 6 -0.27 4.70 17.57
N PHE A 7 0.26 3.68 18.22
CA PHE A 7 0.14 3.46 19.66
C PHE A 7 1.46 3.72 20.38
N ALA A 8 1.39 3.97 21.68
CA ALA A 8 2.57 3.99 22.53
C ALA A 8 3.14 2.57 22.67
N ASP A 9 4.47 2.43 22.58
CA ASP A 9 5.15 1.14 22.72
C ASP A 9 4.87 0.47 24.07
N SER A 10 4.74 1.27 25.13
CA SER A 10 4.43 0.80 26.48
C SER A 10 2.95 0.54 26.76
N ASP A 11 2.04 0.95 25.87
CA ASP A 11 0.60 0.84 26.06
C ASP A 11 -0.16 0.80 24.74
N ALA A 12 -0.54 -0.42 24.32
CA ALA A 12 -1.29 -0.67 23.10
C ALA A 12 -2.73 -0.14 23.11
N THR A 13 -3.24 0.37 24.24
CA THR A 13 -4.56 1.02 24.31
C THR A 13 -4.49 2.53 24.11
N ASN A 14 -3.30 3.11 24.22
CA ASN A 14 -3.08 4.54 24.07
C ASN A 14 -2.73 4.89 22.62
N ALA A 15 -3.74 5.30 21.84
CA ALA A 15 -3.56 5.79 20.48
C ALA A 15 -2.98 7.22 20.49
N LEU A 16 -1.71 7.35 20.08
CA LEU A 16 -1.00 8.61 19.92
C LEU A 16 -1.48 9.39 18.68
N LEU A 17 -1.90 8.66 17.65
CA LEU A 17 -2.44 9.22 16.41
C LEU A 17 -3.47 8.27 15.83
N THR A 18 -4.57 8.82 15.34
CA THR A 18 -5.48 8.13 14.41
C THR A 18 -5.76 9.08 13.25
N SER A 19 -5.45 8.67 12.02
CA SER A 19 -5.65 9.48 10.82
C SER A 19 -6.20 8.65 9.67
N SER A 20 -7.13 9.22 8.91
CA SER A 20 -7.61 8.73 7.61
C SER A 20 -7.21 9.65 6.45
N ASP A 21 -6.51 10.76 6.73
CA ASP A 21 -5.98 11.66 5.71
C ASP A 21 -4.70 11.09 5.11
N VAL A 22 -4.73 10.82 3.80
CA VAL A 22 -3.63 10.29 3.01
C VAL A 22 -2.34 11.08 3.17
N GLN A 23 -2.40 12.41 3.21
CA GLN A 23 -1.20 13.25 3.34
C GLN A 23 -0.56 13.10 4.72
N ASN A 24 -1.38 13.05 5.77
CA ASN A 24 -0.90 12.84 7.12
C ASN A 24 -0.33 11.42 7.30
N ILE A 25 -1.01 10.40 6.75
CA ILE A 25 -0.51 9.01 6.76
C ILE A 25 0.87 8.92 6.09
N ALA A 26 1.01 9.49 4.89
CA ALA A 26 2.28 9.49 4.17
C ALA A 26 3.40 10.20 4.95
N ALA A 27 3.09 11.34 5.56
CA ALA A 27 4.06 12.11 6.34
C ALA A 27 4.56 11.34 7.58
N GLU A 28 3.65 10.68 8.31
CA GLU A 28 4.01 9.93 9.51
C GLU A 28 4.81 8.66 9.19
N LEU A 29 4.41 7.91 8.15
CA LEU A 29 5.15 6.73 7.68
C LEU A 29 6.54 7.10 7.16
N ALA A 30 6.69 8.25 6.50
CA ALA A 30 7.98 8.71 5.99
C ALA A 30 9.01 8.96 7.10
N LYS A 31 8.59 9.37 8.32
CA LYS A 31 9.49 9.58 9.47
C LYS A 31 10.25 8.31 9.87
N VAL A 32 9.67 7.15 9.60
CA VAL A 32 10.26 5.83 9.88
C VAL A 32 10.72 5.11 8.61
N ASN A 33 10.88 5.85 7.51
CA ASN A 33 11.30 5.34 6.20
C ASN A 33 10.36 4.28 5.60
N VAL A 34 9.08 4.32 5.96
CA VAL A 34 8.05 3.47 5.35
C VAL A 34 7.48 4.19 4.13
N ARG A 35 7.56 3.53 2.97
CA ARG A 35 7.00 4.05 1.73
C ARG A 35 5.50 3.78 1.68
N PHE A 36 4.73 4.81 1.35
CA PHE A 36 3.28 4.75 1.16
C PHE A 36 2.93 5.22 -0.25
N GLU A 37 2.19 4.42 -1.01
CA GLU A 37 1.75 4.72 -2.37
C GLU A 37 0.30 4.27 -2.57
N GLN A 38 -0.45 5.00 -3.40
CA GLN A 38 -1.78 4.60 -3.86
C GLN A 38 -1.76 4.57 -5.39
N TRP A 39 -1.88 3.37 -5.97
CA TRP A 39 -1.85 3.17 -7.41
C TRP A 39 -3.25 3.19 -8.01
N GLN A 40 -3.30 3.46 -9.31
CA GLN A 40 -4.54 3.40 -10.09
C GLN A 40 -4.42 2.27 -11.10
N ALA A 41 -5.41 1.38 -11.09
CA ALA A 41 -5.51 0.35 -12.10
C ALA A 41 -5.68 0.98 -13.48
N ASN A 42 -4.96 0.45 -14.48
CA ASN A 42 -5.10 0.91 -15.87
C ASN A 42 -6.39 0.38 -16.54
N THR A 43 -7.03 -0.62 -15.94
CA THR A 43 -8.29 -1.23 -16.36
C THR A 43 -9.26 -1.35 -15.20
N GLU A 44 -10.55 -1.46 -15.50
CA GLU A 44 -11.58 -1.72 -14.50
C GLU A 44 -11.38 -3.10 -13.85
N ILE A 45 -11.50 -3.16 -12.52
CA ILE A 45 -11.43 -4.39 -11.73
C ILE A 45 -12.81 -4.64 -11.12
N THR A 46 -13.32 -5.85 -11.34
CA THR A 46 -14.61 -6.32 -10.84
C THR A 46 -14.42 -7.58 -10.01
N GLU A 47 -15.49 -8.05 -9.35
CA GLU A 47 -15.47 -9.29 -8.56
C GLU A 47 -15.14 -10.54 -9.39
N SER A 48 -15.32 -10.49 -10.71
CA SER A 48 -14.99 -11.58 -11.63
C SER A 48 -13.60 -11.48 -12.24
N THR A 49 -12.84 -10.42 -11.95
CA THR A 49 -11.50 -10.22 -12.51
C THR A 49 -10.55 -11.28 -11.95
N SER A 50 -9.84 -11.97 -12.85
CA SER A 50 -8.88 -13.00 -12.43
C SER A 50 -7.63 -12.37 -11.80
N ASN A 51 -6.91 -13.13 -10.96
CA ASN A 51 -5.65 -12.66 -10.38
C ASN A 51 -4.64 -12.22 -11.45
N ASN A 52 -4.58 -12.91 -12.59
CA ASN A 52 -3.70 -12.55 -13.70
C ASN A 52 -4.09 -11.20 -14.33
N ASP A 53 -5.39 -10.92 -14.44
CA ASP A 53 -5.89 -9.64 -14.95
C ASP A 53 -5.62 -8.51 -13.95
N ILE A 54 -5.72 -8.77 -12.64
CA ILE A 54 -5.33 -7.81 -11.59
C ILE A 54 -3.84 -7.47 -11.71
N LEU A 55 -2.96 -8.47 -11.87
CA LEU A 55 -1.52 -8.23 -12.06
C LEU A 55 -1.26 -7.42 -13.33
N THR A 56 -1.98 -7.70 -14.41
CA THR A 56 -1.89 -6.92 -15.66
C THR A 56 -2.35 -5.48 -15.44
N ALA A 57 -3.40 -5.28 -14.64
CA ALA A 57 -3.98 -3.97 -14.36
C ALA A 57 -3.01 -3.01 -13.63
N TYR A 58 -2.08 -3.58 -12.84
CA TYR A 58 -1.04 -2.85 -12.09
C TYR A 58 0.38 -3.06 -12.65
N SER A 59 0.53 -3.67 -13.83
CA SER A 59 1.82 -4.07 -14.40
C SER A 59 2.87 -2.96 -14.40
N GLY A 60 2.50 -1.74 -14.79
CA GLY A 60 3.44 -0.60 -14.84
C GLY A 60 4.04 -0.24 -13.47
N ASP A 61 3.22 -0.19 -12.42
CA ASP A 61 3.69 0.09 -11.06
C ASP A 61 4.49 -1.10 -10.48
N ILE A 62 4.05 -2.32 -10.76
CA ILE A 62 4.76 -3.54 -10.36
C ILE A 62 6.16 -3.58 -10.99
N GLU A 63 6.29 -3.33 -12.29
CA GLU A 63 7.58 -3.30 -12.98
C GLU A 63 8.50 -2.22 -12.43
N ARG A 64 7.98 -1.01 -12.20
CA ARG A 64 8.71 0.08 -11.54
C ARG A 64 9.24 -0.38 -10.18
N LEU A 65 8.42 -1.04 -9.38
CA LEU A 65 8.85 -1.56 -8.07
C LEU A 65 9.91 -2.65 -8.18
N LYS A 66 9.74 -3.60 -9.10
CA LYS A 66 10.71 -4.68 -9.32
C LYS A 66 12.08 -4.10 -9.67
N GLN A 67 12.12 -3.09 -10.53
CA GLN A 67 13.36 -2.40 -10.92
C GLN A 67 13.99 -1.64 -9.75
N GLN A 68 13.19 -0.94 -8.93
CA GLN A 68 13.69 -0.15 -7.80
C GLN A 68 14.15 -1.01 -6.61
N GLY A 69 13.40 -2.06 -6.29
CA GLY A 69 13.63 -2.90 -5.11
C GLY A 69 14.37 -4.21 -5.39
N GLY A 70 14.64 -4.54 -6.66
CA GLY A 70 15.28 -5.80 -7.05
C GLY A 70 14.39 -7.04 -6.90
N TYR A 71 13.06 -6.86 -6.86
CA TYR A 71 12.11 -7.96 -6.70
C TYR A 71 11.99 -8.81 -7.97
N GLN A 72 11.92 -10.13 -7.81
CA GLN A 72 11.94 -11.07 -8.94
C GLN A 72 10.55 -11.56 -9.35
N THR A 73 9.69 -11.82 -8.37
CA THR A 73 8.36 -12.39 -8.57
C THR A 73 7.30 -11.47 -7.97
N VAL A 74 6.08 -11.64 -8.46
CA VAL A 74 4.87 -10.98 -7.94
C VAL A 74 3.77 -12.03 -7.95
N ASP A 75 2.91 -12.02 -6.93
CA ASP A 75 1.78 -12.93 -6.80
C ASP A 75 0.63 -12.23 -6.06
N VAL A 76 -0.59 -12.76 -6.19
CA VAL A 76 -1.80 -12.25 -5.54
C VAL A 76 -2.24 -13.24 -4.46
N ILE A 77 -2.42 -12.76 -3.24
CA ILE A 77 -2.97 -13.53 -2.12
C ILE A 77 -4.38 -12.99 -1.84
N SER A 78 -5.37 -13.88 -1.82
CA SER A 78 -6.80 -13.58 -1.63
C SER A 78 -7.41 -14.37 -0.47
#